data_AF-A0A915K3I2-F1
#
_entry.id   AF-A0A915K3I2-F1
#
_cell.length_a   1.000
_cell.length_b   1.000
_cell.length_c   1.000
_cell.angle_alpha   90.00
_cell.angle_beta   90.00
_cell.angle_gamma   90.00
#
_symmetry.space_group_name_H-M   'P 1'
#
loop_
_entity.id
_entity.type
_entity.pdbx_description
1 polymer ?
#
loop_
_entity_poly.entity_id
_entity_poly.type
_entity_poly.pdbx_seq_one_letter_code
_entity_poly.pdbx_strand_id
1 'polypeptide(L)'
;MRKRFLLLLVLNFLTTVDARRKSFCQKIDIGMCKDLPYNLTSMPNLVGHDEQTEAELQLATFEPLIRVQCSTRLKFFLCSLYGFKKPQKKLYKKC
;
A
#
# COMPACT_ATOMS: atom_id res chain seq x y z
N MET A 1 16.20 13.08 39.13
CA MET A 1 14.97 12.33 38.76
C MET A 1 14.23 12.95 37.57
N ARG A 2 13.92 14.26 37.57
CA ARG A 2 13.16 14.94 36.49
C ARG A 2 13.87 15.04 35.13
N LYS A 3 15.19 15.24 35.08
CA LYS A 3 15.98 15.27 33.81
C LYS A 3 15.97 13.93 33.05
N ARG A 4 16.01 12.79 33.77
CA ARG A 4 15.95 11.46 33.16
C ARG A 4 14.56 11.16 32.59
N PHE A 5 13.50 11.59 33.29
CA PHE A 5 12.12 11.48 32.81
C PHE A 5 11.89 12.35 31.55
N LEU A 6 12.43 13.58 31.53
CA LEU A 6 12.37 14.45 30.37
C LEU A 6 13.12 13.86 29.16
N LEU A 7 14.26 13.22 29.38
CA LEU A 7 15.04 12.55 28.35
C LEU A 7 14.26 11.38 27.71
N LEU A 8 13.56 10.60 28.52
CA LEU A 8 12.71 9.49 28.05
C LEU A 8 11.53 9.98 27.21
N LEU A 9 10.92 11.11 27.57
CA LEU A 9 9.85 11.71 26.76
C LEU A 9 10.37 12.23 25.41
N VAL A 10 11.56 12.85 25.39
CA VAL A 10 12.19 13.32 24.14
C VAL A 10 12.62 12.16 23.24
N LEU A 11 13.13 11.07 23.80
CA LEU A 11 13.48 9.86 23.03
C LEU A 11 12.24 9.20 22.39
N ASN A 12 11.11 9.15 23.11
CA ASN A 12 9.83 8.71 22.55
C ASN A 12 9.28 9.69 21.49
N PHE A 13 9.59 10.98 21.59
CA PHE A 13 9.19 11.97 20.60
C PHE A 13 10.03 11.86 19.31
N LEU A 14 11.34 11.61 19.44
CA LEU A 14 12.26 11.40 18.30
C LEU A 14 11.99 10.08 17.54
N THR A 15 11.45 9.05 18.20
CA THR A 15 11.04 7.81 17.52
C THR A 15 9.71 7.95 16.77
N THR A 16 8.94 9.02 16.99
CA THR A 16 7.66 9.28 16.29
C THR A 16 7.78 10.18 15.05
N VAL A 17 9.00 10.39 14.53
CA VAL A 17 9.16 11.05 13.24
C VAL A 17 8.68 10.09 12.15
N ASP A 18 7.37 10.12 11.85
CA ASP A 18 6.83 9.63 10.59
C ASP A 18 7.40 10.55 9.49
N ALA A 19 8.62 10.26 9.08
CA ALA A 19 9.21 10.81 7.88
C ALA A 19 8.29 10.36 6.75
N ARG A 20 7.31 11.19 6.34
CA ARG A 20 6.38 10.90 5.25
C ARG A 20 7.15 10.22 4.12
N ARG A 21 7.10 8.88 4.08
CA ARG A 21 7.87 8.10 3.11
C ARG A 21 7.42 8.61 1.75
N LYS A 22 8.37 9.19 1.01
CA LYS A 22 8.08 9.75 -0.29
C LYS A 22 7.76 8.56 -1.19
N SER A 23 6.48 8.30 -1.37
CA SER A 23 6.01 7.16 -2.12
C SER A 23 6.31 7.41 -3.60
N PHE A 24 7.15 6.57 -4.22
CA PHE A 24 7.46 6.63 -5.64
C PHE A 24 6.61 5.63 -6.41
N CYS A 25 6.33 5.92 -7.67
CA CYS A 25 5.62 4.97 -8.52
C CYS A 25 6.56 3.87 -8.97
N GLN A 26 6.06 2.66 -8.88
CA GLN A 26 6.72 1.47 -9.39
C GLN A 26 5.74 0.69 -10.27
N LYS A 27 6.27 -0.12 -11.18
CA LYS A 27 5.43 -1.01 -12.00
C LYS A 27 4.73 -2.03 -11.12
N ILE A 28 3.49 -2.36 -11.46
CA ILE A 28 2.77 -3.46 -10.80
C ILE A 28 3.45 -4.77 -11.16
N ASP A 29 3.86 -5.52 -10.13
CA ASP A 29 4.41 -6.87 -10.29
C ASP A 29 3.48 -7.98 -9.75
N ILE A 30 2.40 -7.59 -9.05
CA ILE A 30 1.37 -8.51 -8.55
C ILE A 30 0.68 -9.21 -9.73
N GLY A 31 0.85 -10.54 -9.86
CA GLY A 31 0.49 -11.31 -11.05
C GLY A 31 -0.97 -11.11 -11.49
N MET A 32 -1.90 -11.19 -10.55
CA MET A 32 -3.34 -11.05 -10.85
C MET A 32 -3.80 -9.61 -11.12
N CYS A 33 -2.96 -8.59 -10.94
CA CYS A 33 -3.31 -7.19 -11.18
C CYS A 33 -2.66 -6.60 -12.44
N LYS A 34 -1.90 -7.40 -13.21
CA LYS A 34 -1.15 -6.93 -14.41
C LYS A 34 -2.03 -6.57 -15.61
N ASP A 35 -3.25 -7.08 -15.69
CA ASP A 35 -4.21 -6.89 -16.79
C ASP A 35 -5.21 -5.75 -16.54
N LEU A 36 -4.95 -4.89 -15.56
CA LEU A 36 -5.79 -3.74 -15.25
C LEU A 36 -5.48 -2.54 -16.14
N PRO A 37 -6.39 -1.54 -16.24
CA PRO A 37 -6.18 -0.34 -17.06
C PRO A 37 -5.12 0.63 -16.48
N TYR A 38 -4.29 0.17 -15.54
CA TYR A 38 -3.19 0.91 -14.95
C TYR A 38 -2.04 -0.05 -14.65
N ASN A 39 -0.81 0.42 -14.81
CA ASN A 39 0.41 -0.38 -14.69
C ASN A 39 1.39 0.14 -13.62
N LEU A 40 1.01 1.21 -12.91
CA LEU A 40 1.80 1.83 -11.86
C LEU A 40 1.07 1.75 -10.52
N THR A 41 1.82 1.45 -9.48
CA THR A 41 1.41 1.45 -8.08
C THR A 41 2.39 2.27 -7.25
N SER A 42 1.99 2.61 -6.03
CA SER A 42 2.83 3.28 -5.05
C SER A 42 2.71 2.56 -3.72
N MET A 43 3.82 2.41 -3.01
CA MET A 43 3.86 1.81 -1.68
C MET A 43 4.10 2.87 -0.58
N PRO A 44 3.59 2.68 0.65
CA PRO A 44 2.72 1.58 1.06
C PRO A 44 1.34 1.63 0.39
N ASN A 45 0.72 0.46 0.23
CA ASN A 45 -0.65 0.36 -0.31
C ASN A 45 -1.71 0.73 0.75
N LEU A 46 -3.01 0.68 0.41
CA LEU A 46 -4.07 1.07 1.35
C LEU A 46 -4.29 0.07 2.49
N VAL A 47 -3.74 -1.14 2.36
CA VAL A 47 -3.80 -2.19 3.38
C VAL A 47 -2.63 -2.05 4.36
N GLY A 48 -1.60 -1.27 4.01
CA GLY A 48 -0.44 -0.99 4.86
C GLY A 48 0.78 -1.86 4.56
N HIS A 49 0.75 -2.65 3.49
CA HIS A 49 1.95 -3.37 3.05
C HIS A 49 2.97 -2.38 2.49
N ASP A 50 4.24 -2.59 2.81
CA ASP A 50 5.36 -1.80 2.29
C ASP A 50 5.90 -2.36 0.96
N GLU A 51 5.71 -3.67 0.72
CA GLU A 51 6.24 -4.38 -0.45
C GLU A 51 5.13 -5.07 -1.28
N GLN A 52 5.30 -5.11 -2.61
CA GLN A 52 4.32 -5.74 -3.50
C GLN A 52 4.22 -7.25 -3.27
N THR A 53 5.33 -7.91 -2.90
CA THR A 53 5.38 -9.34 -2.60
C THR A 53 4.51 -9.70 -1.39
N GLU A 54 4.52 -8.86 -0.36
CA GLU A 54 3.67 -9.02 0.82
C GLU A 54 2.19 -8.85 0.45
N ALA A 55 1.89 -7.81 -0.34
CA ALA A 55 0.55 -7.58 -0.86
C ALA A 55 0.04 -8.74 -1.72
N GLU A 56 0.89 -9.32 -2.56
CA GLU A 56 0.57 -10.47 -3.41
C GLU A 56 0.27 -11.72 -2.58
N LEU A 57 1.08 -12.01 -1.56
CA LEU A 57 0.89 -13.15 -0.67
C LEU A 57 -0.49 -13.10 0.02
N GLN A 58 -0.86 -11.95 0.57
CA GLN A 58 -2.17 -11.81 1.22
C GLN A 58 -3.31 -11.80 0.19
N LEU A 59 -3.11 -11.15 -0.95
CA LEU A 59 -4.12 -11.09 -2.01
C LEU A 59 -4.43 -12.47 -2.61
N ALA A 60 -3.46 -13.39 -2.65
CA ALA A 60 -3.64 -14.76 -3.13
C ALA A 60 -4.73 -15.52 -2.36
N THR A 61 -5.00 -15.18 -1.09
CA THR A 61 -6.07 -15.79 -0.29
C THR A 61 -7.47 -15.54 -0.89
N PHE A 62 -7.63 -14.48 -1.69
CA PHE A 62 -8.88 -14.15 -2.39
C PHE A 62 -9.00 -14.79 -3.78
N GLU A 63 -7.98 -15.49 -4.27
CA GLU A 63 -7.99 -16.10 -5.61
C GLU A 63 -9.19 -17.04 -5.84
N PRO A 64 -9.62 -17.89 -4.89
CA PRO A 64 -10.82 -18.70 -5.06
C PRO A 64 -12.06 -17.85 -5.35
N LEU A 65 -12.25 -16.72 -4.66
CA LEU A 65 -13.38 -15.82 -4.84
C LEU A 65 -13.33 -15.06 -6.18
N ILE A 66 -12.12 -14.76 -6.66
CA ILE A 66 -11.90 -14.17 -7.98
C ILE A 66 -12.24 -15.19 -9.08
N ARG A 67 -11.78 -16.44 -8.95
CA ARG A 67 -11.98 -17.50 -9.95
C ARG A 67 -13.44 -17.92 -10.09
N VAL A 68 -14.20 -17.99 -9.00
CA VAL A 68 -15.65 -18.28 -9.05
C VAL A 68 -16.48 -17.08 -9.51
N GLN A 69 -15.83 -15.93 -9.77
CA GLN A 69 -16.47 -14.72 -10.27
C GLN A 69 -17.68 -14.28 -9.45
N CYS A 70 -17.59 -14.38 -8.12
CA CYS A 70 -18.66 -13.96 -7.19
C CYS A 70 -19.16 -12.53 -7.48
N SER A 71 -18.26 -11.65 -7.94
CA SER A 71 -18.62 -10.34 -8.50
C SER A 71 -17.64 -9.93 -9.60
N THR A 72 -18.17 -9.34 -10.67
CA THR A 72 -17.37 -8.77 -11.79
C THR A 72 -16.46 -7.63 -11.35
N ARG A 73 -16.71 -7.03 -10.17
CA ARG A 73 -15.93 -5.90 -9.64
C ARG A 73 -14.90 -6.31 -8.59
N LEU A 74 -14.93 -7.57 -8.12
CA LEU A 74 -14.11 -8.01 -6.99
C LEU A 74 -12.61 -7.86 -7.26
N LYS A 75 -12.15 -8.34 -8.42
CA LYS A 75 -10.75 -8.25 -8.84
C LYS A 75 -10.24 -6.80 -8.85
N PHE A 76 -11.00 -5.91 -9.50
CA PHE A 76 -10.66 -4.48 -9.58
C PHE A 76 -10.65 -3.82 -8.19
N PHE A 77 -11.64 -4.15 -7.35
CA PHE A 77 -11.73 -3.63 -5.99
C PHE A 77 -10.51 -4.03 -5.16
N LEU A 78 -10.17 -5.33 -5.14
CA LEU A 78 -9.02 -5.84 -4.40
C LEU A 78 -7.71 -5.23 -4.91
N CYS A 79 -7.46 -5.21 -6.22
CA CYS A 79 -6.24 -4.59 -6.76
C CYS A 79 -6.16 -3.07 -6.53
N SER A 80 -7.30 -2.37 -6.34
CA SER A 80 -7.29 -0.95 -5.96
C SER A 80 -6.82 -0.72 -4.52
N LEU A 81 -6.96 -1.73 -3.65
CA LEU A 81 -6.49 -1.71 -2.27
C LEU A 81 -5.04 -2.22 -2.14
N TYR A 82 -4.77 -3.39 -2.72
CA TYR A 82 -3.51 -4.11 -2.58
C TYR A 82 -2.43 -3.69 -3.59
N GLY A 83 -2.80 -3.36 -4.84
CA GLY A 83 -1.91 -2.88 -5.91
C GLY A 83 -1.95 -1.36 -6.10
N PHE A 84 -2.12 -0.63 -5.00
CA PHE A 84 -2.65 0.73 -4.90
C PHE A 84 -2.39 1.74 -6.05
N LYS A 85 -3.50 2.28 -6.57
CA LYS A 85 -3.57 3.43 -7.48
C LYS A 85 -4.17 4.64 -6.74
N LYS A 86 -3.48 5.79 -6.74
CA LYS A 86 -4.09 7.05 -6.28
C LYS A 86 -5.06 7.62 -7.36
N PRO A 87 -6.10 8.39 -7.00
CA PRO A 87 -6.95 9.07 -7.97
C PRO A 87 -6.19 10.19 -8.70
N GLN A 88 -6.22 10.15 -10.04
CA GLN A 88 -5.51 11.07 -10.97
C GLN A 88 -5.76 12.57 -10.72
N LYS A 89 -6.83 12.94 -10.00
CA LYS A 89 -7.17 14.36 -9.74
C LYS A 89 -6.32 15.04 -8.65
N LYS A 90 -5.45 14.31 -7.93
CA LYS A 90 -4.49 14.88 -6.95
C LYS A 90 -3.03 14.60 -7.31
N LEU A 91 -2.78 14.17 -8.54
CA LEU A 91 -1.79 13.14 -8.82
C LEU A 91 -1.20 13.30 -10.24
N TYR A 92 -0.30 14.28 -10.38
CA TYR A 92 0.59 14.36 -11.55
C TYR A 92 2.07 14.47 -11.11
N LYS A 93 2.38 14.21 -9.84
CA LYS A 93 3.74 14.43 -9.31
C LYS A 93 4.23 13.41 -8.28
N LYS A 94 3.43 12.40 -7.89
CA LYS A 94 3.84 11.42 -6.85
C LYS A 94 3.29 10.02 -7.06
N CYS A 95 2.16 9.93 -7.74
CA CYS A 95 2.00 9.25 -9.03
C CYS A 95 1.21 10.22 -9.91
#